data_AF-A0A2V9B2E2-F1
#
_entry.id   AF-A0A2V9B2E2-F1
#
_cell.length_a   1.000
_cell.length_b   1.000
_cell.length_c   1.000
_cell.angle_alpha   90.00
_cell.angle_beta   90.00
_cell.angle_gamma   90.00
#
_symmetry.space_group_name_H-M   'P 1'
#
loop_
_entity.id
_entity.type
_entity.pdbx_description
1 polymer ?
#
loop_
_entity_poly.entity_id
_entity_poly.type
_entity_poly.pdbx_seq_one_letter_code
_entity_poly.pdbx_strand_id
1 'polypeptide(L)'
;MPSVWFTADFHLGHKNIIRYCNRPFDTVEEMNRTIVERLNTLGKANDILYFLGDFCIGPKARAVQLRREIRCKKIFAVPGNHDKDTRKLQ
;
A
#
# COMPACT_ATOMS: atom_id res chain seq x y z
N MET A 1 10.59 -20.88 -7.43
CA MET A 1 9.12 -20.78 -7.25
C MET A 1 8.79 -19.37 -6.79
N PRO A 2 7.65 -18.78 -7.20
CA PRO A 2 7.24 -17.47 -6.72
C PRO A 2 6.86 -17.54 -5.24
N SER A 3 7.24 -16.53 -4.47
CA SER A 3 6.81 -16.38 -3.08
C SER A 3 5.42 -15.74 -3.01
N VAL A 4 4.69 -16.06 -1.93
CA VAL A 4 3.41 -15.43 -1.62
C VAL A 4 3.58 -14.55 -0.39
N TRP A 5 3.20 -13.28 -0.52
CA TRP A 5 3.31 -12.27 0.52
C TRP A 5 1.92 -11.76 0.89
N PHE A 6 1.75 -11.39 2.16
CA PHE A 6 0.53 -10.80 2.70
C PHE A 6 0.88 -9.52 3.45
N THR A 7 0.09 -8.47 3.26
CA THR A 7 0.24 -7.20 3.99
C THR A 7 -1.09 -6.44 3.97
N ALA A 8 -1.22 -5.43 4.82
CA ALA A 8 -2.40 -4.58 4.93
C ALA A 8 -2.03 -3.18 5.45
N ASP A 9 -3.00 -2.27 5.51
CA ASP A 9 -2.99 -1.06 6.35
C ASP A 9 -1.80 -0.11 6.11
N PHE A 10 -1.35 0.00 4.86
CA PHE A 10 -0.30 0.95 4.53
C PHE A 10 -0.74 2.39 4.78
N HIS A 11 -2.03 2.70 4.59
CA HIS A 11 -2.58 4.05 4.73
C HIS A 11 -1.73 5.11 4.02
N LEU A 12 -1.25 4.82 2.81
CA LEU A 12 -0.40 5.73 2.06
C LEU A 12 -1.13 7.07 1.86
N GLY A 13 -0.42 8.18 2.07
CA GLY A 13 -1.01 9.52 2.01
C GLY A 13 -1.80 9.95 3.25
N HIS A 14 -1.95 9.10 4.28
CA HIS A 14 -2.73 9.44 5.48
C HIS A 14 -1.87 10.13 6.53
N LYS A 15 -1.63 11.44 6.40
CA LYS A 15 -0.79 12.20 7.34
C LYS A 15 -1.13 11.97 8.82
N ASN A 16 -2.42 11.91 9.17
CA ASN A 16 -2.85 11.72 10.56
C ASN A 16 -2.57 10.31 11.11
N ILE A 17 -2.37 9.29 10.26
CA ILE A 17 -2.08 7.92 10.71
C ILE A 17 -0.75 7.82 11.45
N ILE A 18 0.19 8.73 11.14
CA ILE A 18 1.46 8.83 11.83
C ILE A 18 1.21 9.04 13.32
N ARG A 19 0.39 10.03 13.67
CA ARG A 19 0.00 10.31 15.05
C ARG A 19 -0.88 9.20 15.63
N TYR A 20 -1.90 8.75 14.88
CA TYR A 20 -2.89 7.80 15.40
C TYR A 20 -2.30 6.42 15.72
N CYS A 21 -1.30 5.98 14.95
CA CYS A 21 -0.66 4.68 15.13
C CYS A 21 0.79 4.80 15.62
N ASN A 22 1.21 5.98 16.10
CA ASN A 22 2.57 6.25 16.55
C ASN A 22 3.66 5.77 15.57
N ARG A 23 3.47 6.03 14.27
CA ARG A 23 4.43 5.61 13.26
C ARG A 23 5.66 6.52 13.34
N PRO A 24 6.89 5.97 13.19
CA PRO A 24 8.13 6.71 13.41
C PRO A 24 8.52 7.53 12.16
N PHE A 25 7.67 8.47 11.75
CA PHE A 25 7.90 9.32 10.58
C PHE A 25 7.50 10.75 10.87
N ASP A 26 8.26 11.71 10.39
CA ASP A 26 7.92 13.13 10.55
C ASP A 26 6.97 13.60 9.45
N THR A 27 7.02 12.96 8.27
CA THR A 27 6.24 13.33 7.09
C THR A 27 5.55 12.14 6.44
N VAL A 28 4.44 12.42 5.75
CA VAL A 28 3.69 11.38 5.02
C VAL A 28 4.46 10.91 3.79
N GLU A 29 5.26 11.77 3.19
CA GLU A 29 6.15 11.48 2.07
C GLU A 29 7.23 10.48 2.47
N GLU A 30 7.88 10.71 3.62
CA GLU A 30 8.87 9.78 4.18
C GLU A 30 8.26 8.42 4.51
N MET A 31 7.09 8.40 5.17
CA MET A 31 6.37 7.17 5.46
C MET A 31 6.06 6.39 4.18
N ASN A 32 5.47 7.06 3.17
CA ASN A 32 5.09 6.42 1.91
C ASN A 32 6.31 5.79 1.22
N ARG A 33 7.39 6.56 1.10
CA ARG A 33 8.63 6.11 0.45
C ARG A 33 9.22 4.92 1.18
N THR A 34 9.32 4.99 2.51
CA THR A 34 9.90 3.92 3.33
C THR A 34 9.11 2.61 3.21
N ILE A 35 7.77 2.68 3.24
CA ILE A 35 6.91 1.49 3.08
C ILE A 35 7.12 0.85 1.71
N VAL A 36 7.10 1.65 0.63
CA VAL A 36 7.26 1.16 -0.75
C VAL A 36 8.66 0.58 -0.97
N GLU A 37 9.71 1.26 -0.49
CA GLU A 37 11.09 0.77 -0.56
C GLU A 37 11.23 -0.59 0.13
N ARG A 38 10.75 -0.72 1.38
CA ARG A 38 10.78 -1.99 2.12
C ARG A 38 10.02 -3.10 1.41
N LEU A 39 8.81 -2.83 0.91
CA LEU A 39 8.05 -3.80 0.13
C LEU A 39 8.84 -4.29 -1.10
N ASN A 40 9.53 -3.37 -1.79
CA ASN A 40 10.33 -3.68 -2.97
C ASN A 40 11.65 -4.43 -2.66
N THR A 41 12.14 -4.37 -1.42
CA THR A 41 13.29 -5.20 -1.00
C THR A 41 12.93 -6.67 -0.86
N LEU A 42 11.67 -6.97 -0.50
CA LEU A 42 11.17 -8.34 -0.32
C LEU A 42 10.56 -8.91 -1.60
N GLY A 43 9.71 -8.13 -2.27
CA GLY A 43 8.91 -8.58 -3.40
C GLY A 43 9.69 -8.59 -4.71
N LYS A 44 9.71 -9.74 -5.39
CA LYS A 44 10.18 -9.88 -6.77
C LYS A 44 9.04 -9.66 -7.75
N ALA A 45 9.36 -9.41 -9.02
CA ALA A 45 8.35 -9.11 -10.03
C ALA A 45 7.35 -10.27 -10.26
N ASN A 46 7.81 -11.52 -10.07
CA ASN A 46 7.05 -12.75 -10.27
C ASN A 46 6.35 -13.27 -9.01
N ASP A 47 6.56 -12.64 -7.85
CA ASP A 47 5.86 -12.98 -6.61
C ASP A 47 4.38 -12.60 -6.68
N ILE A 48 3.60 -13.09 -5.72
CA ILE A 48 2.21 -12.74 -5.51
C ILE A 48 2.09 -11.96 -4.21
N LEU A 49 1.45 -10.78 -4.26
CA LEU A 49 1.14 -9.99 -3.08
C LEU A 49 -0.38 -9.94 -2.87
N TYR A 50 -0.83 -10.39 -1.71
CA TYR A 50 -2.19 -10.15 -1.23
C TYR A 50 -2.17 -8.91 -0.34
N PHE A 51 -3.00 -7.93 -0.70
CA PHE A 51 -3.14 -6.68 0.03
C PHE A 51 -4.52 -6.60 0.68
N LEU A 52 -4.57 -6.61 2.01
CA LEU A 52 -5.80 -6.84 2.77
C LEU A 52 -6.37 -5.54 3.36
N GLY A 53 -6.57 -4.55 2.50
CA GLY A 53 -7.30 -3.32 2.82
C GLY A 53 -6.45 -2.14 3.27
N ASP A 54 -7.03 -0.96 3.12
CA ASP A 54 -6.51 0.35 3.54
C ASP A 54 -5.17 0.70 2.92
N PHE A 55 -5.11 0.61 1.58
CA PHE A 55 -3.88 0.83 0.82
C PHE A 55 -3.44 2.28 0.85
N CYS A 56 -4.34 3.20 0.51
CA CYS A 56 -4.05 4.61 0.30
C CYS A 56 -5.27 5.46 0.61
N ILE A 57 -5.06 6.64 1.21
CA ILE A 57 -6.07 7.69 1.29
C ILE A 57 -5.78 8.75 0.23
N GLY A 58 -6.82 9.26 -0.42
CA GLY A 58 -6.72 10.28 -1.45
C GLY A 58 -7.23 9.82 -2.82
N PRO A 59 -7.00 10.62 -3.88
CA PRO A 59 -7.57 10.34 -5.20
C PRO A 59 -7.06 9.04 -5.80
N LYS A 60 -7.90 8.37 -6.61
CA LYS A 60 -7.53 7.16 -7.37
C LYS A 60 -6.23 7.30 -8.15
N ALA A 61 -5.94 8.48 -8.71
CA ALA A 61 -4.71 8.75 -9.45
C ALA A 61 -3.45 8.53 -8.60
N ARG A 62 -3.50 8.89 -7.30
CA ARG A 62 -2.39 8.68 -6.36
C ARG A 62 -2.18 7.20 -6.06
N ALA A 63 -3.27 6.46 -5.84
CA ALA A 63 -3.20 5.01 -5.66
C ALA A 63 -2.61 4.31 -6.90
N VAL A 64 -2.97 4.74 -8.11
CA VAL A 64 -2.40 4.24 -9.37
C VAL A 64 -0.90 4.56 -9.48
N GLN A 65 -0.47 5.77 -9.09
CA GLN A 65 0.95 6.13 -9.08
C GLN A 65 1.75 5.24 -8.11
N LEU A 66 1.33 5.13 -6.86
CA LEU A 66 1.98 4.30 -5.85
C LEU A 66 2.01 2.82 -6.26
N ARG A 67 0.94 2.33 -6.88
CA ARG A 67 0.89 0.96 -7.43
C ARG A 67 1.97 0.70 -8.49
N ARG A 68 2.34 1.71 -9.30
CA ARG A 68 3.39 1.58 -10.33
C ARG A 68 4.79 1.48 -9.71
N GLU A 69 4.99 2.06 -8.53
CA GLU A 69 6.25 2.01 -7.78
C GLU A 69 6.49 0.63 -7.15
N ILE A 70 5.45 -0.19 -6.97
CA ILE A 70 5.56 -1.55 -6.42
C ILE A 70 6.08 -2.53 -7.47
N ARG A 71 7.19 -3.21 -7.15
CA ARG A 71 7.90 -4.18 -8.01
C ARG A 71 7.05 -5.41 -8.30
N CYS A 72 6.31 -5.90 -7.30
CA CYS A 72 5.40 -7.02 -7.44
C CYS A 72 4.31 -6.72 -8.49
N LYS A 73 4.24 -7.54 -9.53
CA LYS A 73 3.29 -7.32 -10.64
C LYS A 73 1.95 -7.98 -10.41
N LYS A 74 1.90 -9.12 -9.72
CA LYS A 74 0.65 -9.77 -9.31
C LYS A 74 0.26 -9.29 -7.93
N ILE A 75 -0.76 -8.44 -7.85
CA ILE A 75 -1.32 -7.95 -6.58
C ILE A 75 -2.82 -8.23 -6.58
N PHE A 76 -3.29 -8.95 -5.55
CA PHE A 76 -4.70 -9.15 -5.28
C PHE A 76 -5.09 -8.30 -4.08
N ALA A 77 -6.04 -7.39 -4.25
CA ALA A 77 -6.46 -6.47 -3.19
C ALA A 77 -7.86 -6.82 -2.70
N VAL A 78 -8.01 -6.89 -1.38
CA VAL A 78 -9.31 -6.90 -0.68
C VAL A 78 -9.49 -5.50 -0.12
N PRO A 79 -10.57 -4.77 -0.43
CA PRO A 79 -10.73 -3.38 -0.01
C PRO A 79 -11.06 -3.29 1.49
N GLY A 80 -10.44 -2.33 2.17
CA GLY A 80 -10.71 -1.98 3.56
C GLY A 80 -11.76 -0.87 3.71
N ASN A 81 -12.02 -0.46 4.96
CA ASN A 81 -13.02 0.57 5.26
C ASN A 81 -12.57 1.99 4.87
N HIS A 82 -11.28 2.23 4.66
CA HIS A 82 -10.77 3.49 4.13
C HIS A 82 -10.71 3.52 2.59
N ASP A 83 -10.90 2.38 1.92
CA ASP A 83 -10.88 2.23 0.46
C ASP A 83 -12.26 2.50 -0.19
N LYS A 84 -12.85 3.67 0.08
CA LYS A 84 -14.24 3.99 -0.34
C LYS A 84 -14.47 3.95 -1.86
N ASP A 85 -13.51 4.41 -2.66
CA ASP A 85 -13.66 4.48 -4.12
C ASP A 85 -13.35 3.15 -4.83
N THR A 86 -12.55 2.27 -4.24
CA THR A 86 -12.23 0.97 -4.83
C THR A 86 -13.20 -0.13 -4.42
N ARG A 87 -13.96 0.03 -3.34
CA ARG A 87 -15.11 -0.85 -2.99
C ARG A 87 -16.17 -0.93 -4.09
N LYS A 88 -16.32 0.11 -4.91
CA LYS A 88 -17.31 0.15 -6.00
C LYS A 88 -16.90 -0.62 -7.26
N LEU A 89 -15.74 -1.28 -7.24
CA LEU A 89 -15.19 -2.04 -8.37
C LEU A 89 -15.18 -3.55 -8.13
N GLN A 90 -15.79 -4.02 -7.03
CA GLN A 90 -16.09 -5.43 -6.79
C GLN A 90 -17.48 -5.79 -7.29
#